data_AF-A0A7Y3GIC4-F1
#
_entry.id   AF-A0A7Y3GIC4-F1
#
_cell.length_a   1.000
_cell.length_b   1.000
_cell.length_c   1.000
_cell.angle_alpha   90.00
_cell.angle_beta   90.00
_cell.angle_gamma   90.00
#
_symmetry.space_group_name_H-M   'P 1'
#
loop_
_entity.id
_entity.type
_entity.pdbx_description
1 polymer ?
#
loop_
_entity_poly.entity_id
_entity_poly.type
_entity_poly.pdbx_seq_one_letter_code
_entity_poly.pdbx_strand_id
1 'polypeptide(L)'
;MKVTQGNIPFLKLAFLIAACLMLWSQVLVAAQTDEGQAPGRTMAQQATKDKKVWNTTDHSKHKALQKDFKSGMEVTQACLSCHSEAEAQFHKTVHWTWLADPSDTDKEFGKAGNSLNNFCISTNKNT
;
A
#
# COMPACT_ATOMS: atom_id res chain seq x y z
N MET A 1 -30.96 29.45 -56.87
CA MET A 1 -31.60 28.99 -55.61
C MET A 1 -30.90 29.68 -54.45
N LYS A 2 -31.57 30.58 -53.72
CA LYS A 2 -31.01 31.24 -52.54
C LYS A 2 -31.08 30.26 -51.37
N VAL A 3 -29.93 29.82 -50.87
CA VAL A 3 -29.85 29.06 -49.61
C VAL A 3 -30.20 30.03 -48.50
N THR A 4 -31.39 29.89 -47.91
CA THR A 4 -31.79 30.62 -46.72
C THR A 4 -30.95 30.12 -45.56
N GLN A 5 -29.94 30.90 -45.19
CA GLN A 5 -29.15 30.71 -43.97
C GLN A 5 -30.07 30.97 -42.77
N GLY A 6 -30.63 29.89 -42.23
CA GLY A 6 -31.47 29.95 -41.03
C GLY A 6 -30.62 30.38 -39.85
N ASN A 7 -30.74 31.65 -39.45
CA ASN A 7 -30.18 32.16 -38.20
C ASN A 7 -30.81 31.39 -37.04
N ILE A 8 -30.08 30.45 -36.46
CA ILE A 8 -30.47 29.84 -35.20
C ILE A 8 -30.44 30.98 -34.17
N PRO A 9 -31.59 31.35 -33.57
CA PRO A 9 -31.63 32.48 -32.65
C PRO A 9 -30.66 32.19 -31.50
N PHE A 10 -29.89 33.21 -31.10
CA PHE A 10 -28.87 33.13 -30.05
C PHE A 10 -29.34 32.36 -28.80
N LEU A 11 -30.63 32.50 -28.46
CA LEU A 11 -31.29 31.77 -27.39
C LEU A 11 -31.26 30.24 -27.58
N LYS A 12 -31.54 29.72 -28.78
CA LYS A 12 -31.51 28.27 -29.08
C LYS A 12 -30.09 27.71 -29.06
N LEU A 13 -29.09 28.48 -29.51
CA LEU A 13 -27.68 28.08 -29.42
C LEU A 13 -27.20 28.05 -27.96
N ALA A 14 -27.60 29.04 -27.16
CA ALA A 14 -27.31 29.07 -25.73
C ALA A 14 -27.96 27.89 -24.98
N PHE A 15 -29.22 27.54 -25.31
CA PHE A 15 -29.88 26.36 -24.75
C PHE A 15 -29.20 25.04 -25.15
N LEU A 16 -28.76 24.91 -26.41
CA LEU A 16 -28.02 23.72 -26.88
C LEU A 16 -26.67 23.56 -26.17
N ILE A 17 -25.91 24.65 -26.02
CA ILE A 17 -24.62 24.63 -25.31
C ILE A 17 -24.84 24.29 -23.83
N ALA A 18 -25.84 24.90 -23.17
CA ALA A 18 -26.17 24.59 -21.78
C ALA A 18 -26.57 23.12 -21.61
N ALA A 19 -27.38 22.57 -22.52
CA ALA A 19 -27.76 21.16 -22.51
C ALA A 19 -26.55 20.24 -22.73
N CYS A 20 -25.64 20.57 -23.65
CA CYS A 20 -24.40 19.81 -23.87
C CYS A 20 -23.47 19.85 -22.65
N LEU A 21 -23.33 20.99 -21.98
CA LEU A 21 -22.54 21.12 -20.75
C LEU A 21 -23.16 20.32 -19.59
N MET A 22 -24.49 20.34 -19.46
CA MET A 22 -25.20 19.51 -18.47
C MET A 22 -25.01 18.01 -18.77
N LEU A 23 -25.06 17.59 -20.03
CA LEU A 23 -24.86 16.19 -20.42
C LEU A 23 -23.40 15.73 -20.24
N TRP A 24 -22.42 16.59 -20.50
CA TRP A 24 -21.00 16.26 -20.25
C TRP A 24 -20.69 16.08 -18.77
N SER A 25 -21.38 16.79 -17.87
CA SER A 25 -21.20 16.58 -16.43
C SER A 25 -21.59 15.16 -15.99
N GLN A 26 -22.59 14.55 -16.63
CA GLN A 26 -23.01 13.18 -16.33
C GLN A 26 -21.98 12.14 -16.81
N VAL A 27 -21.31 12.39 -17.95
CA VAL A 27 -20.27 11.50 -18.50
C VAL A 27 -19.01 11.52 -17.63
N LEU A 28 -18.63 12.68 -17.08
CA LEU A 28 -17.49 12.78 -16.17
C LEU A 28 -17.75 12.05 -14.84
N VAL A 29 -18.97 12.12 -14.31
CA VAL A 29 -19.36 11.41 -13.08
C VAL A 29 -19.36 9.89 -13.30
N ALA A 30 -19.82 9.39 -14.45
CA ALA A 30 -19.78 7.96 -14.78
C ALA A 30 -18.34 7.42 -14.95
N ALA A 31 -17.37 8.26 -15.35
CA ALA A 31 -15.96 7.87 -15.42
C ALA A 31 -15.28 7.78 -14.03
N GLN A 32 -15.91 8.31 -12.98
CA GLN A 32 -15.38 8.34 -11.61
C GLN A 32 -16.04 7.32 -10.67
N THR A 33 -17.01 6.52 -11.15
CA THR A 33 -17.62 5.50 -10.30
C THR A 33 -16.59 4.40 -10.02
N ASP A 34 -16.17 4.33 -8.75
CA ASP A 34 -15.35 3.27 -8.14
C ASP A 34 -16.14 1.94 -8.04
N GLU A 35 -16.78 1.56 -9.15
CA GLU A 35 -17.51 0.31 -9.32
C GLU A 35 -16.49 -0.82 -9.47
N GLY A 36 -16.02 -1.36 -8.35
CA GLY A 36 -15.28 -2.63 -8.35
C GLY A 36 -13.92 -2.63 -7.67
N GLN A 37 -13.65 -1.74 -6.70
CA GLN A 37 -12.44 -1.92 -5.90
C GLN A 37 -12.56 -3.18 -5.04
N ALA A 38 -11.78 -4.21 -5.39
CA ALA A 38 -11.73 -5.46 -4.63
C ALA A 38 -11.37 -5.18 -3.15
N PRO A 39 -12.00 -5.85 -2.18
CA PRO A 39 -11.75 -5.63 -0.75
C PRO A 39 -10.26 -5.66 -0.37
N GLY A 40 -9.47 -6.53 -1.02
CA GLY A 40 -8.02 -6.61 -0.81
C GLY A 40 -7.25 -5.32 -1.12
N ARG A 41 -7.67 -4.56 -2.14
CA ARG A 41 -7.03 -3.26 -2.48
C ARG A 41 -7.32 -2.21 -1.43
N THR A 42 -8.56 -2.15 -0.95
CA THR A 42 -8.97 -1.24 0.13
C THR A 42 -8.22 -1.55 1.42
N MET A 43 -8.07 -2.83 1.78
CA MET A 43 -7.27 -3.23 2.95
C MET A 43 -5.79 -2.88 2.81
N ALA A 44 -5.19 -3.07 1.63
CA ALA A 44 -3.81 -2.70 1.38
C ALA A 44 -3.58 -1.19 1.49
N GLN A 45 -4.45 -0.38 0.89
CA GLN A 45 -4.39 1.08 0.99
C GLN A 45 -4.58 1.56 2.45
N GLN A 46 -5.51 0.95 3.19
CA GLN A 46 -5.71 1.23 4.60
C GLN A 46 -4.48 0.90 5.44
N ALA A 47 -3.78 -0.21 5.14
CA ALA A 47 -2.55 -0.59 5.83
C ALA A 47 -1.39 0.40 5.59
N THR A 48 -1.39 1.10 4.46
CA THR A 48 -0.37 2.11 4.09
C THR A 48 -0.77 3.55 4.42
N LYS A 49 -2.04 3.80 4.81
CA LYS A 49 -2.53 5.15 5.10
C LYS A 49 -1.78 5.69 6.32
N ASP A 50 -1.20 6.87 6.20
CA ASP A 50 -0.37 7.50 7.24
C ASP A 50 -1.10 7.56 8.59
N LYS A 51 -0.87 6.54 9.41
CA LYS A 51 -1.25 6.53 10.81
C LYS A 51 -0.12 7.19 11.56
N LYS A 52 -0.44 8.17 12.41
CA LYS A 52 0.51 8.70 13.39
C LYS A 52 1.03 7.51 14.22
N VAL A 53 2.25 7.06 13.93
CA VAL A 53 2.84 5.88 14.55
C VAL A 53 3.06 6.23 16.03
N TRP A 54 2.48 5.44 16.93
CA TRP A 54 2.83 5.53 18.35
C TRP A 54 4.26 4.99 18.47
N ASN A 55 5.22 5.89 18.61
CA ASN A 55 6.58 5.54 18.96
C ASN A 55 6.78 5.68 20.47
N THR A 56 7.36 4.66 21.09
CA THR A 56 7.69 4.68 22.51
C THR A 56 9.04 5.35 22.79
N THR A 57 9.82 5.67 21.77
CA THR A 57 11.14 6.28 21.90
C THR A 57 11.45 7.31 20.81
N ASP A 58 12.16 8.37 21.17
CA ASP A 58 12.66 9.37 20.24
C ASP A 58 14.13 9.06 19.92
N HIS A 59 14.35 8.39 18.78
CA HIS A 59 15.67 7.91 18.38
C HIS A 59 16.70 9.02 18.16
N SER A 60 16.26 10.27 17.95
CA SER A 60 17.18 11.42 17.79
C SER A 60 17.94 11.74 19.08
N LYS A 61 17.44 11.30 20.23
CA LYS A 61 18.05 11.54 21.56
C LYS A 61 19.13 10.53 21.92
N HIS A 62 19.28 9.44 21.17
CA HIS A 62 20.22 8.37 21.48
C HIS A 62 21.56 8.61 20.81
N LYS A 63 22.59 8.96 21.60
CA LYS A 63 23.95 9.22 21.09
C LYS A 63 24.52 8.07 20.25
N ALA A 64 24.21 6.82 20.59
CA ALA A 64 24.64 5.63 19.83
C ALA A 64 24.14 5.61 18.37
N LEU A 65 23.06 6.35 18.08
CA LEU A 65 22.44 6.48 16.76
C LEU A 65 22.81 7.79 16.05
N GLN A 66 23.56 8.69 16.70
CA GLN A 66 23.98 9.98 16.13
C GLN A 66 25.31 9.85 15.36
N LYS A 67 25.32 8.98 14.36
CA LYS A 67 26.47 8.79 13.46
C LYS A 67 25.99 8.35 12.08
N ASP A 68 26.85 8.51 11.08
CA ASP A 68 26.58 8.00 9.74
C ASP A 68 26.71 6.48 9.72
N PHE A 69 25.67 5.80 9.24
CA PHE A 69 25.65 4.36 9.04
C PHE A 69 25.77 4.04 7.55
N LYS A 70 26.62 3.07 7.21
CA LYS A 70 26.84 2.60 5.83
C LYS A 70 26.07 1.33 5.50
N SER A 71 25.53 0.64 6.51
CA SER A 71 24.73 -0.57 6.32
C SER A 71 23.73 -0.78 7.45
N GLY A 72 22.70 -1.60 7.19
CA GLY A 72 21.75 -2.02 8.22
C GLY A 72 22.41 -2.79 9.37
N MET A 73 23.47 -3.57 9.10
CA MET A 73 24.20 -4.30 10.16
C MET A 73 24.87 -3.34 11.16
N GLU A 74 25.41 -2.21 10.68
CA GLU A 74 25.99 -1.21 11.59
C GLU A 74 24.94 -0.58 12.50
N VAL A 75 23.71 -0.37 12.00
CA VAL A 75 22.57 0.10 12.81
C VAL A 75 22.19 -0.96 13.84
N THR A 76 22.06 -2.23 13.43
CA THR A 76 21.77 -3.34 14.35
C THR A 76 22.80 -3.41 15.48
N GLN A 77 24.08 -3.27 15.17
CA GLN A 77 25.14 -3.28 16.19
C GLN A 77 24.97 -2.15 17.22
N ALA A 78 24.49 -0.98 16.81
CA ALA A 78 24.17 0.11 17.73
C ALA A 78 22.95 -0.21 18.61
N CYS A 79 21.92 -0.88 18.08
CA CYS A 79 20.78 -1.34 18.87
C CYS A 79 21.20 -2.37 19.93
N LEU A 80 22.07 -3.32 19.55
CA LEU A 80 22.55 -4.40 20.42
C LEU A 80 23.49 -3.92 21.54
N SER A 81 24.00 -2.68 21.48
CA SER A 81 24.81 -2.13 22.59
C SER A 81 23.99 -1.92 23.87
N CYS A 82 22.67 -1.88 23.78
CA CYS A 82 21.76 -1.82 24.92
C CYS A 82 20.76 -2.99 24.97
N HIS A 83 20.48 -3.62 23.83
CA HIS A 83 19.55 -4.75 23.70
C HIS A 83 20.30 -6.05 23.38
N SER A 84 21.20 -6.48 24.26
CA SER A 84 22.13 -7.60 24.02
C SER A 84 21.46 -8.93 23.70
N GLU A 85 20.27 -9.19 24.23
CA GLU A 85 19.54 -10.45 24.04
C GLU A 85 18.50 -10.35 22.90
N ALA A 86 18.22 -9.15 22.40
CA ALA A 86 17.10 -8.94 21.49
C ALA A 86 17.28 -9.67 20.16
N GLU A 87 18.51 -9.78 19.64
CA GLU A 87 18.81 -10.60 18.46
C GLU A 87 18.38 -12.06 18.67
N ALA A 88 18.90 -12.68 19.74
CA ALA A 88 18.64 -14.09 20.05
C ALA A 88 17.15 -14.35 20.36
N GLN A 89 16.46 -13.38 20.94
CA GLN A 89 15.02 -13.46 21.19
C GLN A 89 14.21 -13.30 19.89
N PHE A 90 14.54 -12.31 19.07
CA PHE A 90 13.84 -12.03 17.81
C PHE A 90 13.95 -13.19 16.82
N HIS A 91 15.11 -13.85 16.76
CA HIS A 91 15.35 -15.00 15.90
C HIS A 91 14.46 -16.21 16.20
N LYS A 92 13.82 -16.25 17.38
CA LYS A 92 12.86 -17.31 17.76
C LYS A 92 11.42 -17.00 17.34
N THR A 93 11.15 -15.83 16.77
CA THR A 93 9.79 -15.37 16.45
C THR A 93 9.42 -15.65 15.00
N VAL A 94 8.11 -15.71 14.72
CA VAL A 94 7.53 -15.84 13.37
C VAL A 94 8.00 -14.73 12.43
N HIS A 95 8.39 -13.55 12.95
CA HIS A 95 8.86 -12.43 12.14
C HIS A 95 10.26 -12.65 11.57
N TRP A 96 11.06 -13.50 12.22
CA TRP A 96 12.36 -13.93 11.71
C TRP A 96 12.28 -15.24 10.96
N THR A 97 11.69 -16.28 11.58
CA THR A 97 11.63 -17.62 11.00
C THR A 97 10.68 -17.72 9.82
N TRP A 98 9.65 -16.86 9.79
CA TRP A 98 8.55 -16.92 8.83
C TRP A 98 7.77 -18.24 8.85
N LEU A 99 7.84 -18.99 9.95
CA LEU A 99 7.08 -20.21 10.21
C LEU A 99 5.93 -19.91 11.20
N ALA A 100 4.73 -20.36 10.86
CA ALA A 100 3.48 -20.02 11.55
C ALA A 100 3.30 -20.78 12.87
N ASP A 101 3.79 -22.02 12.96
CA ASP A 101 3.77 -22.81 14.18
C ASP A 101 5.13 -23.49 14.39
N PRO A 102 5.92 -23.08 15.39
CA PRO A 102 7.19 -23.73 15.72
C PRO A 102 7.02 -25.05 16.48
N SER A 103 5.79 -25.43 16.88
CA SER A 103 5.50 -26.63 17.67
C SER A 103 5.06 -27.84 16.85
N ASP A 104 4.55 -27.64 15.64
CA ASP A 104 4.26 -28.71 14.67
C ASP A 104 5.44 -28.86 13.70
N THR A 105 6.49 -29.56 14.15
CA THR A 105 7.70 -29.81 13.34
C THR A 105 7.45 -30.62 12.07
N ASP A 106 6.32 -31.33 12.01
CA ASP A 106 5.96 -32.17 10.87
C ASP A 106 5.28 -31.36 9.76
N LYS A 107 4.86 -30.11 10.05
CA LYS A 107 4.23 -29.24 9.06
C LYS A 107 4.84 -27.85 9.10
N GLU A 108 5.81 -27.64 8.23
CA GLU A 108 6.40 -26.33 7.97
C GLU A 108 5.38 -25.45 7.24
N PHE A 109 4.45 -24.80 7.94
CA PHE A 109 3.57 -23.76 7.38
C PHE A 109 4.16 -22.37 7.63
N GLY A 110 3.97 -21.44 6.70
CA GLY A 110 4.42 -20.05 6.82
C GLY A 110 5.07 -19.54 5.54
N LYS A 111 5.48 -18.27 5.50
CA LYS A 111 6.07 -17.68 4.28
C LYS A 111 7.36 -18.39 3.86
N ALA A 112 8.15 -18.89 4.80
CA ALA A 112 9.34 -19.68 4.51
C ALA A 112 9.06 -21.21 4.42
N GLY A 113 7.82 -21.63 4.65
CA GLY A 113 7.36 -23.02 4.53
C GLY A 113 6.24 -23.14 3.51
N ASN A 114 5.39 -24.14 3.63
CA ASN A 114 4.22 -24.35 2.78
C ASN A 114 3.23 -23.18 2.90
N SER A 115 3.34 -22.23 1.97
CA SER A 115 2.41 -21.12 1.81
C SER A 115 2.17 -20.86 0.32
N LEU A 116 0.89 -20.81 -0.04
CA LEU A 116 0.40 -20.49 -1.36
C LEU A 116 -0.59 -19.33 -1.27
N ASN A 117 -0.44 -18.35 -2.16
CA ASN A 117 -1.39 -17.26 -2.34
C ASN A 117 -1.61 -16.96 -3.83
N ASN A 118 -2.53 -16.07 -4.15
CA ASN A 118 -2.86 -15.66 -5.52
C ASN A 118 -2.12 -14.39 -5.98
N PHE A 119 -1.03 -14.03 -5.30
CA PHE A 119 -0.13 -12.93 -5.67
C PHE A 119 1.12 -13.51 -6.33
N CYS A 120 2.24 -13.56 -5.62
CA CYS A 120 3.50 -14.13 -6.12
C CYS A 120 3.59 -15.66 -5.92
N ILE A 121 2.46 -16.33 -5.67
CA ILE A 121 2.34 -17.77 -5.39
C ILE A 121 3.07 -18.21 -4.11
N SER A 122 4.39 -18.24 -4.11
CA SER A 122 5.21 -18.64 -2.97
C SER A 122 6.57 -17.93 -2.99
N THR A 123 7.14 -17.69 -1.82
CA THR A 123 8.52 -17.22 -1.65
C THR A 123 9.53 -18.35 -1.63
N ASN A 124 9.07 -19.61 -1.50
CA ASN A 124 9.96 -20.76 -1.57
C ASN A 124 10.40 -20.96 -3.01
N LYS A 125 11.72 -20.93 -3.24
CA LYS A 125 12.28 -21.51 -4.44
C LYS A 125 12.19 -23.03 -4.30
N ASN A 126 11.32 -23.65 -5.08
CA ASN A 126 11.40 -25.06 -5.38
C ASN A 126 12.75 -25.34 -6.08
N THR A 127 13.71 -25.89 -5.34
CA THR A 127 14.76 -26.73 -5.95
C THR A 127 14.19 -28.10 -6.24
#